data_AF-A0AAD7G042-F1
#
_entry.id   AF-A0AAD7G042-F1
#
_cell.length_a   1.000
_cell.length_b   1.000
_cell.length_c   1.000
_cell.angle_alpha   90.00
_cell.angle_beta   90.00
_cell.angle_gamma   90.00
#
_symmetry.space_group_name_H-M   'P 1'
#
loop_
_entity.id
_entity.type
_entity.pdbx_description
1 polymer ?
#
loop_
_entity_poly.entity_id
_entity_poly.type
_entity_poly.pdbx_seq_one_letter_code
_entity_poly.pdbx_strand_id
1 'polypeptide(L)'
;MAAGFSAGVYKLEESKGITEQLEDGGIHLSTIDTAIWSYSHFDHTGDMSKCPNSTNLVIDPGTVTSTYPQNPNADFAGRNVEELDFSSSKLSFSGLKVHRLLQGQKPPFAGYPSTSPRVLPNFVEKIATFKADPNIFVVISDDISFRGSIPLFPESLDDWKRKDLKENLTFWNKKPRHVH
;
A
#
# COMPACT_ATOMS: atom_id res chain seq x y z
N MET A 1 -29.24 4.06 34.92
CA MET A 1 -28.80 5.01 33.87
C MET A 1 -27.98 4.19 32.89
N ALA A 2 -28.53 3.84 31.72
CA ALA A 2 -27.84 3.02 30.73
C ALA A 2 -27.21 3.94 29.69
N ALA A 3 -25.89 3.90 29.57
CA ALA A 3 -25.16 4.60 28.51
C ALA A 3 -25.22 3.72 27.24
N GLY A 4 -25.95 4.18 26.23
CA GLY A 4 -25.91 3.59 24.90
C GLY A 4 -24.71 4.12 24.12
N PHE A 5 -23.93 3.23 23.51
CA PHE A 5 -22.96 3.60 22.48
C PHE A 5 -23.66 3.55 21.12
N SER A 6 -23.76 4.67 20.41
CA SER A 6 -24.10 4.66 18.99
C SER A 6 -22.82 4.50 18.17
N ALA A 7 -22.75 3.48 17.33
CA ALA A 7 -21.71 3.37 16.31
C ALA A 7 -21.87 4.56 15.33
N GLY A 8 -20.97 5.53 15.41
CA GLY A 8 -20.89 6.59 14.41
C GLY A 8 -20.45 5.98 13.09
N VAL A 9 -21.25 6.18 12.04
CA VAL A 9 -20.80 5.95 10.67
C VAL A 9 -19.77 7.03 10.37
N TYR A 10 -18.50 6.66 10.28
CA TYR A 10 -17.47 7.56 9.78
C TYR A 10 -17.74 7.78 8.29
N LYS A 11 -18.19 8.98 7.93
CA LYS A 11 -18.28 9.40 6.54
C LYS A 11 -16.87 9.78 6.09
N LEU A 12 -16.23 8.89 5.32
CA LEU A 12 -15.02 9.24 4.58
C LEU A 12 -15.44 10.22 3.48
N GLU A 13 -15.20 11.50 3.72
CA GLU A 13 -15.30 12.55 2.70
C GLU A 13 -13.95 12.59 1.96
N GLU A 14 -13.72 11.65 1.05
CA GLU A 14 -12.65 11.79 0.07
C GLU A 14 -13.14 12.72 -1.04
N SER A 15 -12.44 13.84 -1.24
CA SER A 15 -12.85 14.85 -2.20
C SER A 15 -12.51 14.50 -3.65
N LYS A 16 -11.60 13.54 -3.88
CA LYS A 16 -11.16 13.08 -5.20
C LYS A 16 -10.66 11.63 -5.17
N GLY A 17 -11.03 10.84 -6.18
CA GLY A 17 -10.49 9.50 -6.37
C GLY A 17 -9.08 9.53 -6.99
N ILE A 18 -8.38 8.39 -6.97
CA ILE A 18 -7.00 8.29 -7.51
C ILE A 18 -6.89 8.69 -8.97
N THR A 19 -7.88 8.37 -9.81
CA THR A 19 -7.88 8.72 -11.23
C THR A 19 -7.93 10.24 -11.46
N GLU A 20 -8.74 10.94 -10.67
CA GLU A 20 -8.81 12.41 -10.69
C GLU A 20 -7.52 13.03 -10.17
N GLN A 21 -6.94 12.47 -9.10
CA GLN A 21 -5.67 12.95 -8.57
C GLN A 21 -4.55 12.83 -9.60
N LEU A 22 -4.45 11.69 -10.30
CA LEU A 22 -3.44 11.47 -11.34
C LEU A 22 -3.56 12.49 -12.48
N GLU A 23 -4.78 12.73 -12.97
CA GLU A 23 -5.00 13.72 -14.04
C GLU A 23 -4.68 15.15 -13.57
N ASP A 24 -5.07 15.53 -12.36
CA ASP A 24 -4.74 16.83 -11.77
C ASP A 24 -3.23 17.06 -11.66
N GLY A 25 -2.46 15.99 -11.41
CA GLY A 25 -1.01 16.03 -11.38
C GLY A 25 -0.33 15.86 -12.74
N GLY A 26 -1.09 15.86 -13.83
CA GLY A 26 -0.56 15.81 -15.19
C GLY A 26 -0.26 14.40 -15.73
N ILE A 27 -0.73 13.34 -15.06
CA ILE A 27 -0.63 11.97 -15.53
C ILE A 27 -1.95 11.57 -16.19
N HIS A 28 -1.95 11.50 -17.51
CA HIS A 28 -3.11 11.03 -18.26
C HIS A 28 -3.30 9.53 -18.06
N LEU A 29 -4.53 9.08 -17.77
CA LEU A 29 -4.81 7.65 -17.53
C LEU A 29 -4.42 6.74 -18.70
N SER A 30 -4.45 7.28 -19.93
CA SER A 30 -4.02 6.55 -21.14
C SER A 30 -2.52 6.25 -21.19
N THR A 31 -1.69 6.90 -20.36
CA THR A 31 -0.25 6.62 -20.29
C THR A 31 0.09 5.58 -19.22
N ILE A 32 -0.91 5.06 -18.50
CA ILE A 32 -0.71 4.05 -17.46
C ILE A 32 -0.81 2.67 -18.10
N ASP A 33 0.34 2.02 -18.24
CA ASP A 33 0.42 0.67 -18.84
C ASP A 33 -0.09 -0.41 -17.88
N THR A 34 0.19 -0.27 -16.58
CA THR A 34 -0.07 -1.30 -15.58
C THR A 34 -0.46 -0.71 -14.22
N ALA A 35 -1.53 -1.23 -13.64
CA ALA A 35 -1.88 -1.07 -12.24
C ALA A 35 -1.58 -2.38 -11.49
N ILE A 36 -0.97 -2.29 -10.31
CA ILE A 36 -0.62 -3.45 -9.48
C ILE A 36 -1.39 -3.34 -8.17
N TRP A 37 -2.24 -4.32 -7.86
CA TRP A 37 -2.94 -4.39 -6.58
C TRP A 37 -2.14 -5.23 -5.60
N SER A 38 -1.84 -4.65 -4.43
CA SER A 38 -1.22 -5.40 -3.33
C SER A 38 -2.19 -6.38 -2.67
N TYR A 39 -3.48 -6.03 -2.61
CA TYR A 39 -4.61 -6.88 -2.20
C TYR A 39 -5.93 -6.13 -2.46
N SER A 40 -7.07 -6.82 -2.38
CA SER A 40 -8.38 -6.29 -2.81
C SER A 40 -9.24 -5.67 -1.69
N HIS A 41 -8.65 -4.96 -0.72
CA HIS A 41 -9.47 -4.11 0.16
C HIS A 41 -9.79 -2.79 -0.54
N PHE A 42 -10.90 -2.17 -0.15
CA PHE A 42 -11.46 -0.99 -0.84
C PHE A 42 -10.49 0.20 -0.94
N ASP A 43 -9.57 0.33 -0.01
CA ASP A 43 -8.55 1.39 0.10
C ASP A 43 -7.29 1.12 -0.75
N HIS A 44 -7.23 -0.03 -1.45
CA HIS A 44 -6.09 -0.42 -2.30
C HIS A 44 -6.43 -0.58 -3.78
N THR A 45 -7.73 -0.67 -4.11
CA THR A 45 -8.19 -0.95 -5.47
C THR A 45 -8.58 0.31 -6.24
N GLY A 46 -9.06 1.34 -5.54
CA GLY A 46 -9.66 2.52 -6.17
C GLY A 46 -10.90 2.15 -7.00
N ASP A 47 -11.09 2.86 -8.12
CA ASP A 47 -12.11 2.57 -9.14
C ASP A 47 -11.40 2.36 -10.48
N MET A 48 -11.09 1.10 -10.80
CA MET A 48 -10.37 0.74 -12.02
C MET A 48 -11.27 0.80 -13.25
N SER A 49 -12.60 0.87 -13.09
CA SER A 49 -13.51 1.06 -14.23
C SER A 49 -13.28 2.40 -14.93
N LYS A 50 -12.70 3.38 -14.23
CA LYS A 50 -12.28 4.68 -14.80
C LYS A 50 -10.97 4.58 -15.60
N CYS A 51 -10.14 3.57 -15.37
CA CYS A 51 -8.91 3.34 -16.14
C CYS A 51 -9.24 2.69 -17.49
N PRO A 52 -8.59 3.11 -18.60
CA PRO A 52 -8.74 2.47 -19.90
C PRO A 52 -8.52 0.95 -19.85
N ASN A 53 -9.17 0.20 -20.74
CA ASN A 53 -8.98 -1.24 -20.83
C ASN A 53 -7.57 -1.65 -21.32
N SER A 54 -6.80 -0.70 -21.86
CA SER A 54 -5.38 -0.89 -22.21
C SER A 54 -4.47 -0.99 -20.98
N THR A 55 -4.92 -0.51 -19.82
CA THR A 55 -4.17 -0.64 -18.57
C THR A 55 -4.31 -2.08 -18.06
N ASN A 56 -3.17 -2.77 -17.99
CA ASN A 56 -3.07 -4.11 -17.41
C ASN A 56 -3.32 -4.05 -15.91
N LEU A 57 -3.97 -5.08 -15.37
CA LEU A 57 -4.14 -5.23 -13.92
C LEU A 57 -3.34 -6.45 -13.45
N VAL A 58 -2.37 -6.21 -12.58
CA VAL A 58 -1.58 -7.28 -11.94
C VAL A 58 -2.08 -7.50 -10.52
N ILE A 59 -2.36 -8.75 -10.18
CA ILE A 59 -2.87 -9.16 -8.88
C ILE A 59 -2.06 -10.35 -8.33
N ASP A 60 -2.15 -10.58 -7.03
CA ASP A 60 -1.64 -11.81 -6.41
C ASP A 60 -2.57 -13.00 -6.71
N PRO A 61 -2.02 -14.22 -6.87
CA PRO A 61 -2.83 -15.43 -7.02
C PRO A 61 -3.82 -15.60 -5.86
N GLY A 62 -5.09 -15.87 -6.19
CA GLY A 62 -6.16 -16.03 -5.19
C GLY A 62 -6.76 -14.73 -4.66
N THR A 63 -6.48 -13.58 -5.29
CA THR A 63 -7.14 -12.31 -5.00
C THR A 63 -8.65 -12.43 -5.18
N VAL A 64 -9.42 -11.90 -4.22
CA VAL A 64 -10.89 -11.84 -4.33
C VAL A 64 -11.26 -10.77 -5.36
N THR A 65 -11.93 -11.18 -6.43
CA THR A 65 -12.28 -10.31 -7.57
C THR A 65 -13.66 -9.66 -7.46
N SER A 66 -14.39 -9.86 -6.35
CA SER A 66 -15.70 -9.26 -6.12
C SER A 66 -15.54 -7.91 -5.41
N THR A 67 -15.40 -6.83 -6.17
CA THR A 67 -15.01 -5.50 -5.63
C THR A 67 -16.19 -4.64 -5.21
N TYR A 68 -17.28 -4.63 -5.99
CA TYR A 68 -18.49 -3.84 -5.67
C TYR A 68 -19.72 -4.73 -5.49
N PRO A 69 -20.57 -4.48 -4.47
CA PRO A 69 -21.77 -5.29 -4.24
C PRO A 69 -22.73 -5.33 -5.44
N GLN A 70 -22.84 -4.23 -6.19
CA GLN A 70 -23.75 -4.12 -7.34
C GLN A 70 -23.09 -4.54 -8.66
N ASN A 71 -21.77 -4.46 -8.77
CA ASN A 71 -21.02 -4.88 -9.95
C ASN A 71 -19.70 -5.53 -9.53
N PRO A 72 -19.74 -6.80 -9.08
CA PRO A 72 -18.59 -7.47 -8.50
C PRO A 72 -17.34 -7.46 -9.37
N ASN A 73 -17.49 -7.50 -10.71
CA ASN A 73 -16.37 -7.64 -11.63
C ASN A 73 -16.04 -6.34 -12.38
N ALA A 74 -16.55 -5.18 -11.95
CA ALA A 74 -16.39 -3.91 -12.66
C ALA A 74 -14.92 -3.60 -12.98
N ASP A 75 -14.04 -3.84 -12.02
CA ASP A 75 -12.62 -3.54 -12.13
C ASP A 75 -11.86 -4.49 -13.07
N PHE A 76 -12.44 -5.63 -13.43
CA PHE A 76 -11.81 -6.67 -14.27
C PHE A 76 -12.40 -6.74 -15.68
N ALA A 77 -13.55 -6.11 -15.89
CA ALA A 77 -14.30 -6.26 -17.14
C ALA A 77 -13.52 -5.68 -18.33
N GLY A 78 -13.26 -6.53 -19.33
CA GLY A 78 -12.70 -6.09 -20.62
C GLY A 78 -11.23 -5.69 -20.62
N ARG A 79 -10.49 -5.95 -19.53
CA ARG A 79 -9.05 -5.69 -19.44
C ARG A 79 -8.23 -6.96 -19.29
N ASN A 80 -6.94 -6.83 -19.54
CA ASN A 80 -5.98 -7.91 -19.28
C ASN A 80 -5.66 -7.98 -17.79
N VAL A 81 -5.78 -9.17 -17.19
CA VAL A 81 -5.53 -9.42 -15.77
C VAL A 81 -4.47 -10.51 -15.65
N GLU A 82 -3.35 -10.19 -15.01
CA GLU A 82 -2.23 -11.11 -14.80
C GLU A 82 -2.09 -11.44 -13.31
N GLU A 83 -2.08 -12.74 -13.00
CA GLU A 83 -1.71 -13.22 -11.67
C GLU A 83 -0.20 -13.42 -11.59
N LEU A 84 0.47 -12.61 -10.78
CA LEU A 84 1.92 -12.65 -10.67
C LEU A 84 2.36 -13.51 -9.50
N ASP A 85 2.74 -14.76 -9.78
CA ASP A 85 3.28 -15.67 -8.76
C ASP A 85 4.80 -15.53 -8.61
N PHE A 86 5.21 -14.98 -7.47
CA PHE A 86 6.62 -14.85 -7.12
C PHE A 86 7.21 -16.08 -6.39
N SER A 87 6.48 -17.18 -6.23
CA SER A 87 6.96 -18.40 -5.56
C SER A 87 8.26 -18.96 -6.17
N SER A 88 8.40 -18.79 -7.49
CA SER A 88 9.56 -19.21 -8.28
C SER A 88 10.72 -18.20 -8.26
N SER A 89 10.49 -16.99 -7.72
CA SER A 89 11.49 -15.93 -7.72
C SER A 89 12.72 -16.29 -6.89
N LYS A 90 13.89 -16.08 -7.50
CA LYS A 90 15.20 -16.17 -6.84
C LYS A 90 15.65 -14.84 -6.25
N LEU A 91 14.86 -13.77 -6.42
CA LEU A 91 15.21 -12.44 -5.94
C LEU A 91 15.31 -12.45 -4.42
N SER A 92 16.50 -12.16 -3.92
CA SER A 92 16.77 -12.02 -2.50
C SER A 92 17.55 -10.76 -2.21
N PHE A 93 17.25 -10.14 -1.08
CA PHE A 93 17.97 -9.00 -0.55
C PHE A 93 18.42 -9.34 0.87
N SER A 94 19.71 -9.17 1.18
CA SER A 94 20.30 -9.54 2.47
C SER A 94 19.95 -10.97 2.92
N GLY A 95 19.94 -11.93 1.99
CA GLY A 95 19.62 -13.34 2.25
C GLY A 95 18.12 -13.66 2.39
N LEU A 96 17.23 -12.67 2.24
CA LEU A 96 15.79 -12.82 2.36
C LEU A 96 15.13 -12.77 0.98
N LYS A 97 14.32 -13.79 0.64
CA LYS A 97 13.55 -13.77 -0.61
C LYS A 97 12.52 -12.63 -0.60
N VAL A 98 12.52 -11.79 -1.64
CA VAL A 98 11.73 -10.56 -1.70
C VAL A 98 10.22 -10.82 -1.74
N HIS A 99 9.77 -11.90 -2.40
CA HIS A 99 8.35 -12.23 -2.49
C HIS A 99 7.65 -12.49 -1.15
N ARG A 100 8.38 -12.95 -0.14
CA ARG A 100 7.85 -13.22 1.21
C ARG A 100 7.70 -11.94 2.05
N LEU A 101 8.02 -10.76 1.50
CA LEU A 101 7.89 -9.47 2.16
C LEU A 101 6.62 -8.72 1.74
N LEU A 102 6.23 -8.84 0.46
CA LEU A 102 5.08 -8.14 -0.11
C LEU A 102 3.77 -8.84 0.27
N GLN A 103 3.78 -10.17 0.28
CA GLN A 103 2.68 -10.95 0.83
C GLN A 103 2.86 -11.05 2.34
N GLY A 104 2.33 -10.05 3.07
CA GLY A 104 2.03 -10.24 4.48
C GLY A 104 1.15 -11.48 4.59
N GLN A 105 1.58 -12.49 5.36
CA GLN A 105 0.73 -13.67 5.58
C GLN A 105 -0.60 -13.22 6.16
N LYS A 106 -1.66 -13.18 5.35
CA LYS A 106 -3.02 -13.13 5.86
C LYS A 106 -3.25 -14.49 6.51
N PRO A 107 -3.44 -14.58 7.84
CA PRO A 107 -3.87 -15.83 8.43
C PRO A 107 -5.21 -16.23 7.77
N PRO A 108 -5.50 -17.54 7.63
CA PRO A 108 -6.64 -18.05 6.86
C PRO A 108 -8.03 -17.71 7.44
N PHE A 109 -8.13 -16.77 8.38
CA PHE A 109 -9.39 -16.34 8.99
C PHE A 109 -9.65 -14.87 8.67
N ALA A 110 -10.53 -14.66 7.70
CA ALA A 110 -11.20 -13.38 7.45
C ALA A 110 -12.06 -13.03 8.68
N GLY A 111 -11.70 -12.00 9.44
CA GLY A 111 -12.57 -11.52 10.52
C GLY A 111 -11.95 -10.67 11.62
N TYR A 112 -10.63 -10.51 11.71
CA TYR A 112 -10.04 -9.59 12.70
C TYR A 112 -9.74 -8.22 12.10
N PRO A 113 -10.17 -7.12 12.75
CA PRO A 113 -9.69 -5.78 12.41
C PRO A 113 -8.16 -5.75 12.51
N SER A 114 -7.49 -5.01 11.63
CA SER A 114 -6.01 -4.94 11.52
C SER A 114 -5.30 -4.35 12.74
N THR A 115 -6.00 -4.19 13.86
CA THR A 115 -5.47 -3.75 15.14
C THR A 115 -5.20 -4.95 16.05
N SER A 116 -4.23 -5.80 15.70
CA SER A 116 -3.53 -6.60 16.70
C SER A 116 -2.12 -7.02 16.27
N PRO A 117 -1.09 -6.78 17.10
CA PRO A 117 0.31 -6.93 16.74
C PRO A 117 0.72 -8.40 16.76
N ARG A 118 0.44 -9.11 15.68
CA ARG A 118 1.41 -10.11 15.19
C ARG A 118 2.09 -9.52 13.97
N VAL A 119 2.81 -8.42 14.21
CA VAL A 119 3.99 -8.16 13.41
C VAL A 119 4.83 -9.40 13.58
N LEU A 120 4.87 -10.26 12.55
CA LEU A 120 5.67 -11.47 12.57
C LEU A 120 7.06 -11.03 13.07
N PRO A 121 7.69 -11.69 14.06
CA PRO A 121 9.03 -11.30 14.51
C PRO A 121 9.99 -11.15 13.32
N ASN A 122 9.80 -12.05 12.35
CA ASN A 122 10.46 -12.03 11.05
C ASN A 122 10.20 -10.77 10.21
N PHE A 123 9.08 -10.07 10.33
CA PHE A 123 8.78 -8.84 9.58
C PHE A 123 9.54 -7.63 10.14
N VAL A 124 9.57 -7.44 11.46
CA VAL A 124 10.33 -6.33 12.07
C VAL A 124 11.82 -6.44 11.73
N GLU A 125 12.40 -7.63 11.90
CA GLU A 125 13.81 -7.88 11.60
C GLU A 125 14.14 -7.63 10.11
N LYS A 126 13.25 -8.06 9.22
CA LYS A 126 13.40 -7.82 7.78
C LYS A 126 13.34 -6.34 7.45
N ILE A 127 12.32 -5.61 7.91
CA ILE A 127 12.20 -4.16 7.69
C ILE A 127 13.40 -3.42 8.29
N ALA A 128 13.89 -3.83 9.46
CA ALA A 128 15.10 -3.28 10.06
C ALA A 128 16.33 -3.47 9.16
N THR A 129 16.45 -4.64 8.49
CA THR A 129 17.53 -4.92 7.54
C THR A 129 17.48 -3.99 6.34
N PHE A 130 16.30 -3.78 5.73
CA PHE A 130 16.13 -2.84 4.62
C PHE A 130 16.40 -1.40 5.03
N LYS A 131 15.91 -1.00 6.21
CA LYS A 131 16.15 0.33 6.76
C LYS A 131 17.65 0.59 6.97
N ALA A 132 18.43 -0.42 7.38
CA ALA A 132 19.86 -0.26 7.60
C ALA A 132 20.66 -0.08 6.30
N ASP A 133 20.14 -0.48 5.13
CA ASP A 133 20.87 -0.36 3.87
C ASP A 133 20.86 1.09 3.34
N PRO A 134 22.02 1.71 3.06
CA PRO A 134 22.11 3.11 2.61
C PRO A 134 21.56 3.37 1.20
N ASN A 135 21.20 2.33 0.44
CA ASN A 135 20.64 2.41 -0.91
C ASN A 135 19.14 2.08 -0.94
N ILE A 136 18.53 1.82 0.22
CA ILE A 136 17.11 1.51 0.32
C ILE A 136 16.41 2.54 1.20
N PHE A 137 15.33 3.10 0.66
CA PHE A 137 14.43 3.96 1.39
C PHE A 137 13.11 3.22 1.61
N VAL A 138 12.82 2.91 2.86
CA VAL A 138 11.63 2.13 3.24
C VAL A 138 10.49 3.09 3.58
N VAL A 139 9.39 2.98 2.84
CA VAL A 139 8.11 3.63 3.15
C VAL A 139 7.13 2.55 3.55
N ILE A 140 6.42 2.75 4.66
CA ILE A 140 5.43 1.82 5.18
C ILE A 140 4.06 2.48 5.05
N SER A 141 3.10 1.76 4.47
CA SER A 141 1.71 2.22 4.38
C SER A 141 1.14 2.55 5.76
N ASP A 142 0.28 3.57 5.83
CA ASP A 142 -0.35 4.08 7.05
C ASP A 142 0.59 4.62 8.14
N ASP A 143 1.89 4.77 7.87
CA ASP A 143 2.80 5.46 8.77
C ASP A 143 2.59 6.98 8.66
N ILE A 144 1.82 7.52 9.60
CA ILE A 144 1.47 8.94 9.68
C ILE A 144 2.70 9.86 9.75
N SER A 145 3.87 9.35 10.12
CA SER A 145 5.08 10.17 10.20
C SER A 145 5.59 10.68 8.85
N PHE A 146 5.19 10.04 7.74
CA PHE A 146 5.49 10.53 6.40
C PHE A 146 4.65 11.75 6.01
N ARG A 147 3.51 11.98 6.67
CA ARG A 147 2.61 13.10 6.33
C ARG A 147 3.30 14.44 6.60
N GLY A 148 3.56 15.19 5.52
CA GLY A 148 4.28 16.47 5.57
C GLY A 148 5.80 16.35 5.74
N SER A 149 6.35 15.13 5.74
CA SER A 149 7.79 14.87 5.89
C SER A 149 8.46 14.37 4.61
N ILE A 150 7.67 13.94 3.61
CA ILE A 150 8.14 13.57 2.28
C ILE A 150 7.31 14.29 1.22
N PRO A 151 7.88 14.53 0.02
CA PRO A 151 7.09 14.99 -1.12
C PRO A 151 5.99 13.97 -1.41
N LEU A 152 4.78 14.47 -1.61
CA LEU A 152 3.62 13.70 -2.07
C LEU A 152 3.28 14.16 -3.49
N PHE A 153 2.72 13.24 -4.27
CA PHE A 153 2.27 13.55 -5.62
C PHE A 153 1.39 14.83 -5.63
N PRO A 154 1.59 15.77 -6.58
CA PRO A 154 2.35 15.65 -7.83
C PRO A 154 3.87 15.86 -7.72
N GLU A 155 4.41 16.11 -6.54
CA GLU A 155 5.87 16.17 -6.36
C GLU A 155 6.50 14.77 -6.43
N SER A 156 7.79 14.71 -6.78
CA SER A 156 8.51 13.44 -6.92
C SER A 156 9.37 13.11 -5.69
N LEU A 157 9.28 11.84 -5.28
CA LEU A 157 10.15 11.21 -4.29
C LEU A 157 11.51 10.77 -4.88
N ASP A 158 11.70 10.90 -6.19
CA ASP A 158 12.96 10.58 -6.85
C ASP A 158 14.13 11.36 -6.24
N ASP A 159 15.33 10.81 -6.39
CA ASP A 159 16.55 11.36 -5.83
C ASP A 159 16.51 11.56 -4.30
N TRP A 160 15.69 10.80 -3.58
CA TRP A 160 15.53 10.84 -2.12
C TRP A 160 16.88 10.85 -1.38
N LYS A 161 17.88 10.15 -1.91
CA LYS A 161 19.23 10.06 -1.35
C LYS A 161 20.02 11.35 -1.50
N ARG A 162 19.87 12.08 -2.61
CA ARG A 162 20.47 13.41 -2.81
C ARG A 162 19.76 14.49 -1.99
N LYS A 163 18.48 14.26 -1.69
CA LYS A 163 17.63 15.13 -0.88
C LYS A 163 17.74 14.85 0.64
N ASP A 164 18.60 13.91 1.04
CA ASP A 164 18.80 13.46 2.44
C ASP A 164 17.47 13.11 3.16
N LEU A 165 16.47 12.61 2.43
CA LEU A 165 15.12 12.39 2.99
C LEU A 165 15.12 11.32 4.07
N LYS A 166 15.95 10.29 3.92
CA LYS A 166 16.05 9.17 4.86
C LYS A 166 16.59 9.62 6.22
N GLU A 167 17.54 10.54 6.21
CA GLU A 167 18.20 11.09 7.39
C GLU A 167 17.30 12.11 8.11
N ASN A 168 16.50 12.86 7.35
CA ASN A 168 15.62 13.92 7.85
C ASN A 168 14.30 13.40 8.46
N LEU A 169 13.93 12.14 8.23
CA LEU A 169 12.72 11.55 8.82
C LEU A 169 12.90 11.25 10.31
N THR A 170 12.32 12.10 11.15
CA THR A 170 12.59 12.14 12.60
C THR A 170 11.89 11.06 13.43
N PHE A 171 10.90 10.34 12.90
CA PHE A 171 10.06 9.44 13.71
C PHE A 171 10.82 8.22 14.26
N TRP A 172 11.85 7.75 13.56
CA TRP A 172 12.66 6.60 14.00
C TRP A 172 14.03 6.95 14.57
N ASN A 173 14.44 8.22 14.52
CA ASN A 173 15.74 8.70 15.02
C ASN A 173 15.65 9.38 16.40
N LYS A 174 14.43 9.69 16.89
CA LYS A 174 14.24 10.15 18.27
C LYS A 174 14.23 8.93 19.19
N LYS A 175 15.20 8.86 20.12
CA LYS A 175 15.15 7.95 21.27
C LYS A 175 13.75 8.04 21.92
N PRO A 176 13.18 6.94 22.45
CA PRO A 176 11.91 7.00 23.15
C PRO A 176 11.99 8.11 24.20
N ARG A 177 11.08 9.08 24.12
CA ARG A 177 10.94 10.08 25.19
C ARG A 177 10.50 9.29 26.42
N HIS A 178 11.39 9.20 27.40
CA HIS A 178 11.00 8.76 28.73
C HIS A 178 9.88 9.68 29.20
N VAL A 179 8.68 9.11 29.32
CA VAL A 179 7.59 9.73 30.06
C VAL A 179 7.99 9.58 31.52
N HIS A 180 8.35 10.71 32.14
CA HIS A 180 8.54 10.83 33.58
C HIS A 180 7.19 10.84 34.29
#